data_AF-A0AAP0PQR0-F1
#
_entry.id   AF-A0AAP0PQR0-F1
#
_cell.length_a   1.000
_cell.length_b   1.000
_cell.length_c   1.000
_cell.angle_alpha   90.00
_cell.angle_beta   90.00
_cell.angle_gamma   90.00
#
_symmetry.space_group_name_H-M   'P 1'
#
loop_
_entity.id
_entity.type
_entity.pdbx_description
1 polymer ?
#
loop_
_entity_poly.entity_id
_entity_poly.type
_entity_poly.pdbx_seq_one_letter_code
_entity_poly.pdbx_strand_id
1 'polypeptide(L)'
;MRSSGLRSPSVGSAKAKVLRDGKWSELDASILVPGDIIGIKLGDIIPADARLLEGDLLKIDQLMSISLSMHLRENLSSVTKNPGDGVYSGSTCKQGEIEAVIIATGVHTFFGKAAHLVENTTHVGHFQKVLTSIGNFCICSIAIGMVIEIIVIYGVQKRGYRTGIDSLLVLLISGIPIAIPIVLSITMAIGSHHLSLQVSEVAYHLRSCVAALE
;
A
#
# COMPACT_ATOMS: atom_id res chain seq x y z
N MET A 1 -1.35 -36.21 0.07
CA MET A 1 -1.23 -35.30 1.21
C MET A 1 -1.51 -33.89 0.73
N ARG A 2 -2.59 -33.28 1.24
CA ARG A 2 -3.07 -31.93 0.88
C ARG A 2 -2.15 -30.89 1.50
N SER A 3 -1.51 -30.05 0.69
CA SER A 3 -0.83 -28.85 1.18
C SER A 3 -1.87 -27.74 1.36
N SER A 4 -2.35 -27.60 2.59
CA SER A 4 -3.09 -26.46 3.08
C SER A 4 -2.16 -25.24 3.14
N GLY A 5 -2.13 -24.46 2.06
CA GLY A 5 -1.50 -23.14 2.00
C GLY A 5 -2.46 -22.06 2.50
N LEU A 6 -1.93 -21.18 3.34
CA LEU A 6 -2.61 -20.13 4.10
C LEU A 6 -3.68 -19.37 3.29
N ARG A 7 -4.95 -19.50 3.71
CA ARG A 7 -5.95 -18.46 3.45
C ARG A 7 -5.64 -17.31 4.40
N SER A 8 -5.15 -16.20 3.87
CA SER A 8 -5.20 -14.93 4.58
C SER A 8 -6.65 -14.66 5.00
N PRO A 9 -6.90 -14.05 6.18
CA PRO A 9 -8.24 -13.71 6.59
C PRO A 9 -8.78 -12.66 5.61
N SER A 10 -9.62 -13.11 4.68
CA SER A 10 -10.33 -12.24 3.74
C SER A 10 -11.22 -11.33 4.56
N VAL A 11 -10.79 -10.08 4.72
CA VAL A 11 -11.60 -8.97 5.19
C VAL A 11 -12.84 -8.91 4.31
N GLY A 12 -13.97 -9.37 4.85
CA GLY A 12 -15.31 -9.28 4.27
C GLY A 12 -15.45 -9.86 2.86
N SER A 13 -15.83 -11.15 2.74
CA SER A 13 -16.48 -11.65 1.53
C SER A 13 -17.78 -10.87 1.33
N ALA A 14 -17.73 -9.77 0.58
CA ALA A 14 -18.92 -9.07 0.14
C ALA A 14 -19.78 -10.07 -0.64
N LYS A 15 -21.00 -10.29 -0.19
CA LYS A 15 -21.97 -11.10 -0.93
C LYS A 15 -22.59 -10.21 -2.00
N ALA A 16 -22.71 -10.75 -3.20
CA ALA A 16 -23.29 -10.06 -4.34
C ALA A 16 -24.53 -10.80 -4.81
N LYS A 17 -25.58 -10.06 -5.16
CA LYS A 17 -26.76 -10.64 -5.82
C LYS A 17 -26.48 -10.72 -7.30
N VAL A 18 -26.47 -11.94 -7.82
CA VAL A 18 -26.14 -12.27 -9.22
C VAL A 18 -27.35 -12.91 -9.88
N LEU A 19 -27.62 -12.52 -11.11
CA LEU A 19 -28.62 -13.12 -11.98
C LEU A 19 -27.93 -14.13 -12.91
N ARG A 20 -28.18 -15.43 -12.69
CA ARG A 20 -27.76 -16.53 -13.60
C ARG A 20 -28.98 -17.37 -13.97
N ASP A 21 -29.08 -17.75 -15.24
CA ASP A 21 -30.19 -18.57 -15.75
C ASP A 21 -31.60 -18.01 -15.42
N GLY A 22 -31.72 -16.69 -15.34
CA GLY A 22 -32.97 -16.00 -14.99
C GLY A 22 -33.37 -16.08 -13.51
N LYS A 23 -32.51 -16.59 -12.62
CA LYS A 23 -32.74 -16.64 -11.17
C LYS A 23 -31.74 -15.79 -10.41
N TRP A 24 -32.25 -14.98 -9.49
CA TRP A 24 -31.43 -14.23 -8.54
C TRP A 24 -30.87 -15.15 -7.47
N SER A 25 -29.55 -15.16 -7.33
CA SER A 25 -28.82 -15.94 -6.33
C SER A 25 -27.80 -15.04 -5.64
N GLU A 26 -27.59 -15.27 -4.35
CA GLU A 26 -26.59 -14.54 -3.58
C GLU A 26 -25.30 -15.36 -3.56
N LEU A 27 -24.26 -14.82 -4.18
CA LEU A 27 -22.98 -15.48 -4.38
C LEU A 27 -21.85 -14.68 -3.72
N ASP A 28 -20.78 -15.36 -3.36
CA ASP A 28 -19.55 -14.73 -2.87
C ASP A 28 -18.91 -13.91 -4.00
N ALA A 29 -18.41 -12.71 -3.69
CA ALA A 29 -17.67 -11.88 -4.64
C ALA A 29 -16.52 -12.63 -5.34
N SER A 30 -15.96 -13.65 -4.67
CA SER A 30 -14.84 -14.46 -5.16
C SER A 30 -15.18 -15.37 -6.35
N ILE A 31 -16.47 -15.69 -6.56
CA ILE A 31 -16.93 -16.61 -7.62
C ILE A 31 -17.61 -15.89 -8.79
N LEU A 32 -17.53 -14.55 -8.79
CA LEU A 32 -18.02 -13.70 -9.87
C LEU A 32 -17.14 -13.83 -11.11
N VAL A 33 -17.77 -13.86 -12.29
CA VAL A 33 -17.11 -13.98 -13.58
C VAL A 33 -17.52 -12.80 -14.48
N PRO A 34 -16.63 -12.28 -15.34
CA PRO A 34 -17.01 -11.29 -16.35
C PRO A 34 -18.20 -11.77 -17.18
N GLY A 35 -19.20 -10.91 -17.36
CA GLY A 35 -20.47 -11.21 -18.03
C GLY A 35 -21.64 -11.55 -17.10
N ASP A 36 -21.38 -11.81 -15.81
CA ASP A 36 -22.45 -11.94 -14.82
C ASP A 36 -23.17 -10.59 -14.61
N ILE A 37 -24.50 -10.63 -14.43
CA ILE A 37 -25.31 -9.46 -14.08
C ILE A 37 -25.49 -9.42 -12.56
N ILE A 38 -25.17 -8.29 -11.95
CA ILE A 38 -25.30 -8.06 -10.51
C ILE A 38 -26.31 -6.95 -10.23
N GLY A 39 -27.08 -7.13 -9.16
CA GLY A 39 -27.98 -6.09 -8.64
C GLY A 39 -27.26 -5.30 -7.55
N ILE A 40 -27.15 -3.98 -7.73
CA ILE A 40 -26.51 -3.07 -6.77
C ILE A 40 -27.61 -2.31 -6.04
N LYS A 41 -27.66 -2.42 -4.71
CA LYS A 41 -28.60 -1.68 -3.86
C LYS A 41 -27.89 -0.58 -3.07
N LEU A 42 -28.70 0.33 -2.52
CA LEU A 42 -28.26 1.32 -1.55
C LEU A 42 -27.46 0.66 -0.41
N GLY A 43 -26.24 1.17 -0.16
CA GLY A 43 -25.38 0.71 0.93
C GLY A 43 -24.50 -0.48 0.56
N ASP A 44 -24.71 -1.12 -0.59
CA ASP A 44 -23.85 -2.21 -1.04
C ASP A 44 -22.48 -1.69 -1.51
N ILE A 45 -21.46 -2.49 -1.23
CA ILE A 45 -20.10 -2.29 -1.74
C ILE A 45 -19.98 -3.05 -3.06
N ILE A 46 -19.49 -2.37 -4.09
CA ILE A 46 -19.33 -2.95 -5.42
C ILE A 46 -18.18 -3.98 -5.38
N PRO A 47 -18.44 -5.27 -5.69
CA PRO A 47 -17.46 -6.35 -5.52
C PRO A 47 -16.44 -6.46 -6.65
N ALA A 48 -16.74 -5.90 -7.81
CA ALA A 48 -15.98 -6.05 -9.04
C ALA A 48 -16.20 -4.85 -9.98
N ASP A 49 -15.33 -4.67 -10.97
CA ASP A 49 -15.52 -3.62 -11.97
C ASP A 49 -16.69 -4.01 -12.88
N ALA A 50 -17.70 -3.15 -12.96
CA ALA A 50 -18.94 -3.42 -13.67
C ALA A 50 -19.37 -2.22 -14.52
N ARG A 51 -20.28 -2.46 -15.46
CA ARG A 51 -20.92 -1.43 -16.26
C ARG A 51 -22.40 -1.35 -15.91
N LEU A 52 -22.87 -0.15 -15.62
CA LEU A 52 -24.27 0.08 -15.29
C LEU A 52 -25.14 -0.22 -16.53
N LEU A 53 -26.18 -1.05 -16.35
CA LEU A 53 -27.21 -1.28 -17.37
C LEU A 53 -28.25 -0.15 -17.32
N GLU A 54 -29.27 -0.21 -18.17
CA GLU A 54 -30.36 0.77 -18.16
C GLU A 54 -31.15 0.74 -16.85
N GLY A 55 -31.37 1.91 -16.26
CA GLY A 55 -32.12 2.06 -15.01
C GLY A 55 -31.98 3.45 -14.40
N ASP A 56 -32.40 3.57 -13.13
CA ASP A 56 -32.45 4.85 -12.42
C ASP A 56 -31.06 5.43 -12.11
N LEU A 57 -31.00 6.75 -11.94
CA LEU A 57 -29.78 7.49 -11.63
C LEU A 57 -29.14 6.99 -10.33
N LEU A 58 -27.86 6.59 -10.43
CA LEU A 58 -27.09 6.08 -9.30
C LEU A 58 -26.08 7.11 -8.80
N LYS A 59 -26.06 7.27 -7.48
CA LYS A 59 -25.04 8.04 -6.77
C LYS A 59 -24.07 7.09 -6.10
N ILE A 60 -22.81 7.15 -6.55
CA ILE A 60 -21.74 6.28 -6.07
C ILE A 60 -20.66 7.11 -5.39
N ASP A 61 -20.20 6.63 -4.25
CA ASP A 61 -19.08 7.18 -3.50
C ASP A 61 -17.79 6.45 -3.91
N GLN A 62 -16.99 7.08 -4.76
CA GLN A 62 -15.74 6.53 -5.31
C GLN A 62 -14.53 7.12 -4.59
N LEU A 63 -14.42 6.89 -3.27
CA LEU A 63 -13.35 7.52 -2.48
C LEU A 63 -11.94 7.05 -2.88
N MET A 64 -11.77 5.80 -3.31
CA MET A 64 -10.44 5.23 -3.51
C MET A 64 -9.85 5.46 -4.91
N SER A 65 -10.67 5.50 -5.96
CA SER A 65 -10.19 5.69 -7.35
C SER A 65 -9.94 7.17 -7.70
N ILE A 66 -10.63 8.10 -7.04
CA ILE A 66 -10.49 9.55 -7.30
C ILE A 66 -9.17 10.10 -6.77
N SER A 67 -8.55 9.47 -5.77
CA SER A 67 -7.29 9.94 -5.16
C SER A 67 -6.12 10.06 -6.15
N LEU A 68 -6.14 9.36 -7.29
CA LEU A 68 -5.10 9.45 -8.32
C LEU A 68 -5.48 10.38 -9.49
N SER A 69 -6.73 10.88 -9.51
CA SER A 69 -7.29 11.77 -10.53
C SER A 69 -7.76 13.10 -9.94
N MET A 70 -7.08 13.60 -8.91
CA MET A 70 -7.36 14.91 -8.28
C MET A 70 -7.15 16.12 -9.23
N HIS A 71 -6.88 15.90 -10.52
CA HIS A 71 -6.72 16.96 -11.51
C HIS A 71 -7.89 17.13 -12.48
N LEU A 72 -8.97 16.35 -12.38
CA LEU A 72 -10.08 16.55 -13.32
C LEU A 72 -11.43 16.05 -12.80
N ARG A 73 -11.97 16.72 -11.79
CA ARG A 73 -13.41 17.04 -11.72
C ARG A 73 -13.67 17.89 -10.49
N GLU A 74 -13.81 19.17 -10.75
CA GLU A 74 -14.79 19.97 -10.05
C GLU A 74 -16.11 19.19 -9.91
N ASN A 75 -16.73 19.36 -8.74
CA ASN A 75 -18.09 18.98 -8.38
C ASN A 75 -18.29 17.65 -7.63
N LEU A 76 -18.48 17.84 -6.32
CA LEU A 76 -19.41 17.15 -5.41
C LEU A 76 -19.25 15.64 -5.17
N SER A 77 -19.13 15.34 -3.87
CA SER A 77 -19.98 14.36 -3.16
C SER A 77 -20.95 13.60 -4.07
N SER A 78 -20.68 12.31 -4.27
CA SER A 78 -21.38 11.40 -5.17
C SER A 78 -21.36 11.78 -6.65
N VAL A 79 -20.60 11.03 -7.45
CA VAL A 79 -20.69 11.13 -8.90
C VAL A 79 -22.00 10.46 -9.32
N THR A 80 -22.94 11.27 -9.82
CA THR A 80 -24.13 10.75 -10.51
C THR A 80 -23.68 10.09 -11.80
N LYS A 81 -23.83 8.77 -11.88
CA LYS A 81 -23.45 7.98 -13.05
C LYS A 81 -24.69 7.70 -13.89
N ASN A 82 -24.56 7.89 -15.20
CA ASN A 82 -25.62 7.57 -16.14
C ASN A 82 -25.58 6.08 -16.52
N PRO A 83 -26.70 5.51 -17.02
CA PRO A 83 -26.68 4.18 -17.64
C PRO A 83 -25.57 4.07 -18.69
N GLY A 84 -24.78 2.99 -18.62
CA GLY A 84 -23.63 2.77 -19.51
C GLY A 84 -22.27 3.25 -18.98
N ASP A 85 -22.22 3.94 -17.83
CA ASP A 85 -20.96 4.27 -17.17
C ASP A 85 -20.34 3.08 -16.42
N GLY A 86 -19.02 3.05 -16.35
CA GLY A 86 -18.26 2.09 -15.56
C GLY A 86 -18.25 2.43 -14.06
N VAL A 87 -18.38 1.40 -13.23
CA VAL A 87 -18.24 1.41 -11.79
C VAL A 87 -17.09 0.52 -11.36
N TYR A 88 -16.37 0.93 -10.31
CA TYR A 88 -15.14 0.27 -9.89
C TYR A 88 -15.32 -0.47 -8.58
N SER A 89 -14.61 -1.59 -8.46
CA SER A 89 -14.53 -2.40 -7.24
C SER A 89 -14.14 -1.55 -6.02
N GLY A 90 -14.84 -1.75 -4.90
CA GLY A 90 -14.59 -1.02 -3.64
C GLY A 90 -15.33 0.32 -3.51
N SER A 91 -16.11 0.73 -4.50
CA SER A 91 -16.99 1.90 -4.38
C SER A 91 -18.27 1.54 -3.63
N THR A 92 -18.88 2.50 -2.92
CA THR A 92 -20.12 2.26 -2.14
C THR A 92 -21.30 2.99 -2.78
N CYS A 93 -22.43 2.30 -2.94
CA CYS A 93 -23.66 2.91 -3.42
C CYS A 93 -24.32 3.76 -2.34
N LYS A 94 -24.59 5.05 -2.63
CA LYS A 94 -25.22 6.01 -1.70
C LYS A 94 -26.68 6.32 -2.03
N GLN A 95 -27.13 6.08 -3.25
CA GLN A 95 -28.53 6.25 -3.65
C GLN A 95 -28.81 5.52 -4.97
N GLY A 96 -29.95 4.85 -5.06
CA GLY A 96 -30.42 4.15 -6.28
C GLY A 96 -30.30 2.63 -6.19
N GLU A 97 -31.02 1.95 -7.09
CA GLU A 97 -30.89 0.52 -7.34
C GLU A 97 -30.79 0.32 -8.85
N ILE A 98 -29.79 -0.42 -9.31
CA ILE A 98 -29.63 -0.75 -10.73
C ILE A 98 -28.99 -2.12 -10.88
N GLU A 99 -29.14 -2.66 -12.08
CA GLU A 99 -28.40 -3.81 -12.55
C GLU A 99 -27.12 -3.39 -13.27
N ALA A 100 -26.04 -4.14 -13.07
CA ALA A 100 -24.76 -3.89 -13.70
C ALA A 100 -24.16 -5.18 -14.24
N VAL A 101 -23.50 -5.12 -15.39
CA VAL A 101 -22.78 -6.25 -15.97
C VAL A 101 -21.31 -6.21 -15.57
N ILE A 102 -20.77 -7.30 -15.06
CA ILE A 102 -19.37 -7.36 -14.64
C ILE A 102 -18.45 -7.35 -15.85
N ILE A 103 -17.47 -6.45 -15.86
CA ILE A 103 -16.44 -6.35 -16.91
C ILE A 103 -15.15 -7.05 -16.47
N ALA A 104 -14.75 -6.92 -15.21
CA ALA A 104 -13.52 -7.51 -14.70
C ALA A 104 -13.64 -7.87 -13.21
N THR A 105 -13.00 -8.98 -12.81
CA THR A 105 -12.98 -9.49 -11.43
C THR A 105 -11.56 -9.75 -10.94
N GLY A 106 -11.38 -9.81 -9.62
CA GLY A 106 -10.10 -10.14 -8.97
C GLY A 106 -8.95 -9.22 -9.38
N VAL A 107 -7.81 -9.82 -9.74
CA VAL A 107 -6.56 -9.11 -10.12
C VAL A 107 -6.70 -8.24 -11.37
N HIS A 108 -7.72 -8.49 -12.21
CA HIS A 108 -7.96 -7.71 -13.43
C HIS A 108 -8.77 -6.44 -13.19
N THR A 109 -9.36 -6.27 -11.99
CA THR A 109 -10.01 -5.02 -11.60
C THR A 109 -9.02 -3.88 -11.43
N PHE A 110 -9.49 -2.64 -11.45
CA PHE A 110 -8.68 -1.46 -11.18
C PHE A 110 -8.01 -1.53 -9.80
N PHE A 111 -8.75 -1.97 -8.78
CA PHE A 111 -8.22 -2.20 -7.43
C PHE A 111 -7.20 -3.35 -7.41
N GLY A 112 -7.51 -4.47 -8.06
CA GLY A 112 -6.62 -5.63 -8.15
C GLY A 112 -5.30 -5.31 -8.85
N LYS A 113 -5.33 -4.52 -9.92
CA LYS A 113 -4.12 -4.03 -10.60
C LYS A 113 -3.30 -3.12 -9.70
N ALA A 114 -3.94 -2.20 -8.98
CA ALA A 114 -3.25 -1.33 -8.02
C ALA A 114 -2.60 -2.13 -6.88
N ALA A 115 -3.32 -3.11 -6.32
CA ALA A 115 -2.80 -4.00 -5.30
C ALA A 115 -1.61 -4.84 -5.82
N HIS A 116 -1.72 -5.39 -7.03
CA HIS A 116 -0.65 -6.16 -7.65
C HIS A 116 0.59 -5.31 -7.98
N LEU A 117 0.41 -4.04 -8.36
CA LEU A 117 1.52 -3.08 -8.55
C LEU A 117 2.25 -2.80 -7.23
N VAL A 118 1.53 -2.73 -6.11
CA VAL A 118 2.14 -2.57 -4.77
C VAL A 118 2.85 -3.85 -4.34
N GLU A 119 2.22 -5.02 -4.54
CA GLU A 119 2.77 -6.32 -4.15
C GLU A 119 4.01 -6.72 -4.97
N ASN A 120 4.05 -6.41 -6.27
CA ASN A 120 5.22 -6.63 -7.12
C ASN A 120 6.43 -5.75 -6.78
N THR A 121 6.34 -4.93 -5.73
CA THR A 121 7.51 -4.28 -5.11
C THR A 121 8.28 -5.27 -4.24
N THR A 122 8.56 -6.48 -4.75
CA THR A 122 9.48 -7.47 -4.15
C THR A 122 10.95 -7.13 -4.44
N HIS A 123 11.28 -5.85 -4.53
CA HIS A 123 12.66 -5.43 -4.29
C HIS A 123 12.76 -5.27 -2.78
N VAL A 124 13.73 -5.96 -2.14
CA VAL A 124 14.27 -5.55 -0.84
C VAL A 124 14.19 -4.04 -0.78
N GLY A 125 13.32 -3.50 0.09
CA GLY A 125 12.86 -2.12 -0.02
C GLY A 125 14.08 -1.24 -0.26
N HIS A 126 14.01 -0.26 -1.18
CA HIS A 126 15.19 0.56 -1.54
C HIS A 126 15.97 1.01 -0.29
N PHE A 127 15.24 1.26 0.79
CA PHE A 127 15.73 1.48 2.14
C PHE A 127 16.59 0.36 2.76
N GLN A 128 16.14 -0.89 2.73
CA GLN A 128 16.91 -2.05 3.20
C GLN A 128 18.22 -2.19 2.41
N LYS A 129 18.21 -1.96 1.09
CA LYS A 129 19.43 -1.96 0.27
C LYS A 129 20.41 -0.87 0.70
N VAL A 130 19.91 0.34 0.95
CA VAL A 130 20.70 1.46 1.47
C VAL A 130 21.27 1.13 2.85
N LEU A 131 20.48 0.54 3.75
CA LEU A 131 20.91 0.16 5.08
C LEU A 131 22.01 -0.91 5.05
N THR A 132 21.88 -1.92 4.18
CA THR A 132 22.94 -2.93 3.96
C THR A 132 24.20 -2.31 3.36
N SER A 133 24.06 -1.35 2.45
CA SER A 133 25.21 -0.67 1.84
C SER A 133 25.99 0.19 2.86
N ILE A 134 25.28 0.91 3.75
CA ILE A 134 25.88 1.68 4.84
C ILE A 134 26.54 0.73 5.85
N GLY A 135 25.87 -0.37 6.22
CA GLY A 135 26.42 -1.40 7.10
C GLY A 135 27.71 -1.99 6.55
N ASN A 136 27.75 -2.33 5.25
CA ASN A 136 28.96 -2.83 4.59
C ASN A 136 30.09 -1.80 4.59
N PHE A 137 29.78 -0.51 4.38
CA PHE A 137 30.79 0.55 4.44
C PHE A 137 31.40 0.67 5.85
N CYS A 138 30.58 0.62 6.91
CA CYS A 138 31.06 0.61 8.29
C CYS A 138 31.93 -0.63 8.58
N ILE A 139 31.53 -1.82 8.13
CA ILE A 139 32.34 -3.04 8.34
C ILE A 139 33.69 -2.93 7.63
N CYS A 140 33.70 -2.41 6.39
CA CYS A 140 34.93 -2.21 5.64
C CYS A 140 35.86 -1.19 6.30
N SER A 141 35.34 -0.08 6.83
CA SER A 141 36.17 0.93 7.49
C SER A 141 36.80 0.40 8.79
N ILE A 142 36.07 -0.39 9.57
CA ILE A 142 36.61 -1.07 10.77
C ILE A 142 37.70 -2.05 10.37
N ALA A 143 37.46 -2.88 9.34
CA ALA A 143 38.44 -3.85 8.88
C ALA A 143 39.75 -3.18 8.41
N ILE A 144 39.65 -2.07 7.68
CA ILE A 144 40.81 -1.28 7.26
C ILE A 144 41.53 -0.68 8.47
N GLY A 145 40.79 -0.12 9.43
CA GLY A 145 41.34 0.42 10.68
C GLY A 145 42.12 -0.63 11.48
N MET A 146 41.60 -1.85 11.58
CA MET A 146 42.26 -2.98 12.24
C MET A 146 43.59 -3.32 11.57
N VAL A 147 43.62 -3.37 10.23
CA VAL A 147 44.85 -3.67 9.47
C VAL A 147 45.90 -2.57 9.67
N ILE A 148 45.50 -1.31 9.64
CA ILE A 148 46.41 -0.17 9.86
C ILE A 148 47.00 -0.21 11.28
N GLU A 149 46.17 -0.42 12.30
CA GLU A 149 46.62 -0.56 13.69
C GLU A 149 47.67 -1.67 13.86
N ILE A 150 47.41 -2.86 13.29
CA ILE A 150 48.34 -3.98 13.31
C ILE A 150 49.67 -3.60 12.65
N ILE A 151 49.64 -2.96 11.48
CA ILE A 151 50.86 -2.53 10.78
C ILE A 151 51.65 -1.50 11.61
N VAL A 152 50.97 -0.54 12.27
CA VAL A 152 51.64 0.48 13.09
C VAL A 152 52.29 -0.12 14.34
N ILE A 153 51.59 -1.03 15.03
CA ILE A 153 52.09 -1.66 16.25
C ILE A 153 53.30 -2.56 15.96
N TYR A 154 53.21 -3.43 14.95
CA TYR A 154 54.29 -4.35 14.58
C TYR A 154 55.41 -3.68 13.79
N GLY A 155 55.09 -2.69 12.94
CA GLY A 155 56.05 -2.03 12.06
C GLY A 155 56.85 -0.91 12.71
N VAL A 156 56.23 -0.05 13.52
CA VAL A 156 56.86 1.18 14.03
C VAL A 156 57.26 1.08 15.51
N GLN A 157 56.43 0.47 16.36
CA GLN A 157 56.62 0.56 17.82
C GLN A 157 57.28 -0.66 18.49
N LYS A 158 57.30 -1.86 17.86
CA LYS A 158 57.81 -3.12 18.47
C LYS A 158 57.40 -3.29 19.94
N ARG A 159 56.21 -2.80 20.31
CA ARG A 159 55.70 -2.78 21.70
C ARG A 159 55.02 -4.11 22.04
N GLY A 160 54.92 -4.40 23.33
CA GLY A 160 54.32 -5.64 23.83
C GLY A 160 52.85 -5.80 23.42
N TYR A 161 52.46 -7.05 23.15
CA TYR A 161 51.14 -7.47 22.65
C TYR A 161 49.94 -6.93 23.44
N ARG A 162 50.10 -6.59 24.73
CA ARG A 162 49.00 -6.14 25.59
C ARG A 162 48.38 -4.82 25.12
N THR A 163 49.17 -3.83 24.73
CA THR A 163 48.65 -2.53 24.27
C THR A 163 47.93 -2.64 22.93
N GLY A 164 48.37 -3.54 22.05
CA GLY A 164 47.71 -3.75 20.76
C GLY A 164 46.34 -4.39 20.89
N ILE A 165 46.16 -5.31 21.84
CA ILE A 165 44.87 -5.97 22.09
C ILE A 165 43.85 -4.96 22.65
N ASP A 166 44.26 -4.08 23.57
CA ASP A 166 43.37 -3.04 24.13
C ASP A 166 42.88 -2.07 23.06
N SER A 167 43.76 -1.59 22.17
CA SER A 167 43.35 -0.70 21.06
C SER A 167 42.43 -1.40 20.06
N LEU A 168 42.70 -2.67 19.75
CA LEU A 168 41.87 -3.48 18.85
C LEU A 168 40.44 -3.65 19.42
N LEU A 169 40.35 -3.89 20.74
CA LEU A 169 39.07 -4.05 21.44
C LEU A 169 38.25 -2.75 21.41
N VAL A 170 38.91 -1.61 21.66
CA VAL A 170 38.26 -0.29 21.61
C VAL A 170 37.75 0.04 20.20
N LEU A 171 38.55 -0.22 19.17
CA LEU A 171 38.15 -0.01 17.77
C LEU A 171 36.96 -0.88 17.38
N LEU A 172 36.97 -2.14 17.80
CA LEU A 172 35.90 -3.10 17.49
C LEU A 172 34.59 -2.70 18.18
N ILE A 173 34.63 -2.29 19.46
CA ILE A 173 33.45 -1.82 20.20
C ILE A 173 32.91 -0.52 19.62
N SER A 174 33.79 0.41 19.22
CA SER A 174 33.39 1.70 18.65
C SER A 174 32.83 1.60 17.23
N GLY A 175 33.19 0.55 16.49
CA GLY A 175 32.84 0.42 15.08
C GLY A 175 31.41 -0.07 14.81
N ILE A 176 30.79 -0.80 15.73
CA ILE A 176 29.49 -1.45 15.48
C ILE A 176 28.39 -0.38 15.39
N PRO A 177 27.72 -0.21 14.22
CA PRO A 177 26.75 0.86 14.02
C PRO A 177 25.35 0.48 14.57
N ILE A 178 25.25 0.17 15.87
CA ILE A 178 24.02 -0.33 16.52
C ILE A 178 22.90 0.72 16.49
N ALA A 179 23.24 2.01 16.54
CA ALA A 179 22.28 3.11 16.65
C ALA A 179 21.61 3.51 15.31
N ILE A 180 22.27 3.24 14.17
CA ILE A 180 21.81 3.66 12.83
C ILE A 180 20.37 3.16 12.53
N PRO A 181 20.03 1.86 12.65
CA PRO A 181 18.68 1.39 12.32
C PRO A 181 17.59 1.99 13.21
N ILE A 182 17.90 2.28 14.47
CA ILE A 182 16.95 2.84 15.45
C ILE A 182 16.58 4.27 15.07
N VAL A 183 17.58 5.12 14.83
CA VAL A 183 17.35 6.54 14.46
C VAL A 183 16.57 6.62 13.15
N LEU A 184 16.94 5.80 12.16
CA LEU A 184 16.24 5.73 10.87
C LEU A 184 14.77 5.33 11.01
N SER A 185 14.44 4.38 11.89
CA SER A 185 13.05 3.99 12.17
C SER A 185 12.25 5.13 12.81
N ILE A 186 12.85 5.87 13.74
CA ILE A 186 12.21 7.01 14.41
C ILE A 186 11.97 8.15 13.41
N THR A 187 12.96 8.46 12.57
CA THR A 187 12.82 9.49 11.53
C THR A 187 11.71 9.14 10.53
N MET A 188 11.58 7.87 10.13
CA MET A 188 10.49 7.42 9.27
C MET A 188 9.12 7.54 9.95
N ALA A 189 9.02 7.16 11.22
CA ALA A 189 7.78 7.31 11.99
C ALA A 189 7.35 8.78 12.04
N ILE A 190 8.27 9.69 12.39
CA ILE A 190 8.00 11.13 12.42
C ILE A 190 7.64 11.65 11.03
N GLY A 191 8.42 11.30 10.00
CA GLY A 191 8.14 11.72 8.61
C GLY A 191 6.75 11.29 8.14
N SER A 192 6.35 10.04 8.43
CA SER A 192 5.02 9.53 8.10
C SER A 192 3.90 10.28 8.86
N HIS A 193 4.14 10.60 10.13
CA HIS A 193 3.20 11.37 10.94
C HIS A 193 3.01 12.78 10.38
N HIS A 194 4.09 13.47 10.03
CA HIS A 194 4.04 14.80 9.42
C HIS A 194 3.31 14.80 8.06
N LEU A 195 3.57 13.81 7.20
CA LEU A 195 2.87 13.67 5.92
C LEU A 195 1.37 13.41 6.13
N SER A 196 1.00 12.60 7.12
CA SER A 196 -0.41 12.32 7.43
C SER A 196 -1.17 13.57 7.90
N LEU A 197 -0.51 14.42 8.68
CA LEU A 197 -1.10 15.69 9.14
C LEU A 197 -1.30 16.65 7.97
N GLN A 198 -0.32 16.79 7.07
CA GLN A 198 -0.45 17.63 5.87
C GLN A 198 -1.61 17.18 4.98
N VAL A 199 -1.77 15.88 4.74
CA VAL A 199 -2.89 15.36 3.95
C VAL A 199 -4.23 15.67 4.62
N SER A 200 -4.32 15.53 5.94
CA SER A 200 -5.54 15.84 6.69
C SER A 200 -5.91 17.33 6.66
N GLU A 201 -4.90 18.21 6.68
CA GLU A 201 -5.07 19.66 6.67
C GLU A 201 -5.57 20.15 5.30
N VAL A 202 -4.98 19.64 4.20
CA VAL A 202 -5.44 19.91 2.84
C VAL A 202 -6.88 19.43 2.63
N ALA A 203 -7.21 18.23 3.14
CA ALA A 203 -8.58 17.69 3.05
C ALA A 203 -9.59 18.55 3.84
N TYR A 204 -9.19 19.07 5.00
CA TYR A 204 -10.04 19.94 5.82
C TYR A 204 -10.26 21.30 5.14
N HIS A 205 -9.21 21.88 4.56
CA HIS A 205 -9.30 23.14 3.83
C HIS A 205 -10.19 23.02 2.59
N LEU A 206 -10.07 21.93 1.82
CA LEU A 206 -10.97 21.64 0.70
C LEU A 206 -12.42 21.50 1.17
N ARG A 207 -12.70 20.77 2.26
CA ARG A 207 -14.06 20.66 2.82
C ARG A 207 -14.63 22.01 3.23
N SER A 208 -13.82 22.87 3.84
CA SER A 208 -14.22 24.22 4.26
C SER A 208 -14.52 25.13 3.07
N CYS A 209 -13.70 25.10 2.02
CA CYS A 209 -13.96 25.86 0.79
C CYS A 209 -15.21 25.39 0.06
N VAL A 210 -15.46 24.07 0.01
CA VAL A 210 -16.68 23.51 -0.61
C VAL A 210 -17.92 23.91 0.19
N ALA A 211 -17.89 23.84 1.52
CA ALA A 211 -19.01 24.25 2.37
C ALA A 211 -19.32 25.77 2.30
N ALA A 212 -18.35 26.60 1.89
CA ALA A 212 -18.55 28.03 1.69
C ALA A 212 -19.12 28.39 0.31
N LEU A 213 -19.20 27.41 -0.61
CA LEU A 213 -19.73 27.55 -1.98
C LEU A 213 -21.18 27.07 -2.13
N GLU A 214 -21.75 26.41 -1.11
CA GLU A 214 -23.17 26.05 -0.98
C GLU A 214 -23.94 27.08 -0.13
#